data_AF-A0A9E0UVN7-F1
#
_entry.id   AF-A0A9E0UVN7-F1
#
_cell.length_a   1.000
_cell.length_b   1.000
_cell.length_c   1.000
_cell.angle_alpha   90.00
_cell.angle_beta   90.00
_cell.angle_gamma   90.00
#
_symmetry.space_group_name_H-M   'P 1'
#
loop_
_entity.id
_entity.type
_entity.pdbx_description
1 polymer ?
#
loop_
_entity_poly.entity_id
_entity_poly.type
_entity_poly.pdbx_seq_one_letter_code
_entity_poly.pdbx_strand_id
1 'polypeptide(L)'
;MKTAKIIRHRHKYHHYMNDDLKDVKEETHFKIVFSDPKELTEFCKWCEENEGYYDYDKENSCQRGTLPKLELFRDEICWCDIMTYYILEIKKYKFHSTIHPYKGEVYIKDDIE
;
A
#
# COMPACT_ATOMS: atom_id res chain seq x y z
N MET A 1 -7.72 6.25 -18.69
CA MET A 1 -7.68 5.07 -17.80
C MET A 1 -6.51 5.20 -16.86
N LYS A 2 -6.78 5.31 -15.55
CA LYS A 2 -5.75 5.37 -14.52
C LYS A 2 -5.49 3.98 -13.94
N THR A 3 -4.26 3.75 -13.51
CA THR A 3 -3.83 2.51 -12.88
C THR A 3 -3.11 2.78 -11.58
N ALA A 4 -3.33 1.91 -10.60
CA ALA A 4 -2.55 1.84 -9.37
C ALA A 4 -2.00 0.43 -9.23
N LYS A 5 -0.75 0.30 -8.78
CA LYS A 5 -0.10 -0.99 -8.56
C LYS A 5 0.44 -1.03 -7.15
N ILE A 6 0.14 -2.12 -6.45
CA ILE A 6 0.69 -2.45 -5.13
C ILE A 6 1.61 -3.65 -5.34
N ILE A 7 2.92 -3.50 -5.13
CA ILE A 7 3.90 -4.58 -5.30
C ILE A 7 4.42 -4.98 -3.93
N ARG A 8 4.10 -6.20 -3.47
CA ARG A 8 4.43 -6.70 -2.14
C ARG A 8 5.60 -7.70 -2.19
N HIS A 9 6.76 -7.31 -1.67
CA HIS A 9 7.80 -8.28 -1.27
C HIS A 9 7.72 -8.53 0.25
N ARG A 10 8.05 -9.75 0.70
CA ARG A 10 7.78 -10.24 2.08
C ARG A 10 8.30 -9.30 3.18
N HIS A 11 7.45 -9.01 4.17
CA HIS A 11 7.74 -8.16 5.34
C HIS A 11 8.64 -8.86 6.37
N LYS A 12 9.57 -8.12 6.99
CA LYS A 12 10.43 -8.59 8.10
C LYS A 12 9.86 -8.29 9.49
N TYR A 13 9.00 -7.28 9.60
CA TYR A 13 8.45 -6.84 10.89
C TYR A 13 6.95 -7.05 10.88
N HIS A 14 6.57 -8.24 11.37
CA HIS A 14 5.21 -8.74 11.59
C HIS A 14 4.44 -9.05 10.29
N HIS A 15 3.95 -10.26 10.03
CA HIS A 15 3.29 -11.22 10.91
C HIS A 15 3.73 -12.65 10.59
N TYR A 16 3.88 -13.51 11.61
CA TYR A 16 3.74 -14.96 11.45
C TYR A 16 2.97 -15.58 12.62
N MET A 17 1.73 -16.00 12.34
CA MET A 17 1.11 -17.22 12.91
C MET A 17 1.31 -18.39 11.91
N ASN A 18 2.55 -18.64 11.49
CA ASN A 18 2.93 -19.91 10.85
C ASN A 18 4.44 -20.08 10.98
N ASP A 19 4.84 -21.18 11.59
CA ASP A 19 6.21 -21.59 11.99
C ASP A 19 7.23 -21.73 10.83
N ASP A 20 6.90 -21.33 9.62
CA ASP A 20 7.67 -21.64 8.39
C ASP A 20 8.76 -20.63 8.02
N LEU A 21 8.98 -19.55 8.79
CA LEU A 21 9.93 -18.49 8.42
C LEU A 21 11.07 -18.28 9.40
N LYS A 22 11.71 -19.37 9.79
CA LYS A 22 12.88 -19.33 10.69
C LYS A 22 14.16 -18.78 10.08
N ASP A 23 14.25 -18.47 8.79
CA ASP A 23 15.42 -17.78 8.24
C ASP A 23 15.13 -17.15 6.86
N VAL A 24 14.65 -15.90 6.84
CA VAL A 24 14.63 -15.09 5.62
C VAL A 24 15.46 -13.82 5.86
N LYS A 25 16.63 -13.76 5.22
CA LYS A 25 17.59 -12.64 5.27
C LYS A 25 17.33 -11.58 4.17
N GLU A 26 16.13 -11.49 3.62
CA GLU A 26 15.85 -10.58 2.50
C GLU A 26 15.26 -9.25 2.99
N GLU A 27 15.81 -8.15 2.46
CA GLU A 27 15.29 -6.80 2.65
C GLU A 27 13.96 -6.63 1.91
N THR A 28 12.92 -6.26 2.66
CA THR A 28 11.57 -6.02 2.16
C THR A 28 11.52 -4.78 1.27
N HIS A 29 11.14 -4.95 0.00
CA HIS A 29 10.88 -3.83 -0.91
C HIS A 29 9.40 -3.78 -1.28
N PHE A 30 8.68 -2.79 -0.78
CA PHE A 30 7.30 -2.53 -1.18
C PHE A 30 7.24 -1.26 -2.02
N LYS A 31 6.56 -1.32 -3.16
CA LYS A 31 6.44 -0.16 -4.06
C LYS A 31 5.02 0.01 -4.52
N ILE A 32 4.52 1.23 -4.34
CA ILE A 32 3.27 1.68 -4.96
C ILE A 32 3.62 2.50 -6.18
N VAL A 33 2.88 2.24 -7.26
CA VAL A 33 3.01 2.97 -8.50
C VAL A 33 1.63 3.40 -8.94
N PHE A 34 1.38 4.71 -8.86
CA PHE A 34 0.24 5.34 -9.53
C PHE A 34 0.68 5.77 -10.92
N SER A 35 -0.18 5.58 -11.93
CA SER A 35 0.09 6.12 -13.27
C SER A 35 -0.15 7.63 -13.35
N ASP A 36 -0.98 8.18 -12.47
CA ASP A 36 -1.18 9.63 -12.33
C ASP A 36 -0.42 10.13 -11.09
N PRO A 37 0.58 11.02 -11.23
CA PRO A 37 1.35 11.52 -10.10
C PRO A 37 0.52 12.28 -9.07
N LYS A 38 -0.66 12.80 -9.43
CA LYS A 38 -1.55 13.49 -8.48
C LYS A 38 -2.09 12.56 -7.40
N GLU A 39 -2.26 11.27 -7.71
CA GLU A 39 -2.83 10.29 -6.79
C GLU A 39 -1.96 10.08 -5.54
N LEU A 40 -0.62 10.15 -5.68
CA LEU A 40 0.26 10.08 -4.51
C LEU A 40 0.07 11.31 -3.60
N THR A 41 -0.01 12.51 -4.19
CA THR A 41 -0.26 13.74 -3.44
C THR A 41 -1.61 13.70 -2.73
N GLU A 42 -2.64 13.19 -3.40
CA GLU A 42 -3.98 13.02 -2.81
C GLU A 42 -3.99 11.96 -1.71
N PHE A 43 -3.21 10.90 -1.85
CA PHE A 43 -3.04 9.91 -0.79
C PHE A 43 -2.37 10.51 0.45
N CYS A 44 -1.28 11.27 0.28
CA CYS A 44 -0.60 11.94 1.39
C CYS A 44 -1.55 12.90 2.13
N LYS A 45 -2.31 13.71 1.39
CA LYS A 45 -3.32 14.61 1.97
C LYS A 45 -4.40 13.85 2.73
N TRP A 46 -4.91 12.76 2.15
CA TRP A 46 -5.89 11.93 2.82
C TRP A 46 -5.34 11.32 4.11
N CYS A 47 -4.05 10.95 4.16
CA CYS A 47 -3.41 10.52 5.40
C CYS A 47 -3.43 11.64 6.45
N GLU A 48 -3.01 12.85 6.09
CA GLU A 48 -3.00 14.01 7.00
C GLU A 48 -4.41 14.34 7.53
N GLU A 49 -5.42 14.31 6.67
CA GLU A 49 -6.84 14.52 7.03
C GLU A 49 -7.37 13.47 8.03
N ASN A 50 -6.73 12.31 8.09
CA ASN A 50 -7.10 11.21 8.99
C ASN A 50 -6.05 10.99 10.09
N GLU A 51 -5.37 12.06 10.52
CA GLU A 51 -4.37 12.06 11.61
C GLU A 51 -3.17 11.12 11.38
N GLY A 52 -2.88 10.80 10.13
CA GLY A 52 -1.70 10.06 9.69
C GLY A 52 -0.69 10.95 8.97
N TYR A 53 0.44 10.36 8.61
CA TYR A 53 1.46 10.99 7.78
C TYR A 53 2.17 9.90 6.98
N TYR A 54 2.24 10.08 5.67
CA TYR A 54 2.93 9.14 4.79
C TYR A 54 4.22 9.76 4.26
N ASP A 55 5.33 9.05 4.49
CA ASP A 55 6.64 9.38 3.92
C ASP A 55 7.23 8.13 3.28
N TYR A 56 7.71 8.26 2.05
CA TYR A 56 8.41 7.17 1.37
C TYR A 56 9.89 7.51 1.31
N ASP A 57 10.69 6.83 2.14
CA ASP A 57 12.14 6.93 2.07
C ASP A 57 12.61 6.17 0.82
N LYS A 58 12.92 6.95 -0.22
CA LYS A 58 13.41 6.44 -1.49
C LYS A 58 14.80 5.81 -1.38
N GLU A 59 15.66 6.32 -0.52
CA GLU A 59 17.05 5.84 -0.37
C GLU A 59 17.07 4.46 0.24
N ASN A 60 16.25 4.25 1.25
CA ASN A 60 16.13 2.97 1.95
C ASN A 60 14.98 2.10 1.43
N SER A 61 14.26 2.57 0.40
CA SER A 61 13.10 1.91 -0.20
C SER A 61 12.07 1.42 0.83
N CYS A 62 11.79 2.25 1.84
CA CYS A 62 10.90 1.89 2.95
C CYS A 62 9.85 2.98 3.22
N GLN A 63 8.72 2.53 3.78
CA GLN A 63 7.63 3.43 4.17
C GLN A 63 7.82 3.86 5.61
N ARG A 64 7.60 5.15 5.85
CA ARG A 64 7.71 5.82 7.14
C ARG A 64 6.46 6.63 7.40
N GLY A 65 6.38 7.08 8.65
CA GLY A 65 5.31 7.96 9.13
C GLY A 65 4.34 7.25 10.05
N THR A 66 3.16 7.83 10.20
CA THR A 66 2.12 7.38 11.12
C THR A 66 0.89 6.94 10.34
N LEU A 67 0.36 5.75 10.67
CA LEU A 67 -0.83 5.24 9.99
C LEU A 67 -2.03 6.15 10.28
N PRO A 68 -2.90 6.41 9.29
CA PRO A 68 -4.17 7.09 9.50
C PRO A 68 -5.04 6.39 10.55
N LYS A 69 -5.74 7.18 11.37
CA LYS A 69 -6.67 6.66 12.38
C LYS A 69 -8.03 6.39 11.76
N LEU A 70 -8.32 5.11 11.54
CA LEU A 70 -9.58 4.67 10.94
C LEU A 70 -10.26 3.67 11.87
N GLU A 71 -11.53 3.91 12.21
CA GLU A 71 -12.29 3.04 13.13
C GLU A 71 -12.45 1.60 12.63
N LEU A 72 -12.34 1.39 11.31
CA LEU A 72 -12.49 0.10 10.67
C LEU A 72 -11.36 -0.88 11.06
N PHE A 73 -10.17 -0.37 11.38
CA PHE A 73 -9.02 -1.19 11.70
C PHE A 73 -8.87 -1.33 13.21
N ARG A 74 -9.16 -2.54 13.72
CA ARG A 74 -9.12 -2.87 15.15
C ARG A 74 -7.85 -3.61 15.58
N ASP A 75 -7.15 -4.21 14.64
CA ASP A 75 -6.00 -5.10 14.86
C ASP A 75 -4.72 -4.54 14.22
N GLU A 76 -3.67 -5.37 14.19
CA GLU A 76 -2.39 -5.10 13.55
C GLU A 76 -2.55 -4.80 12.05
N ILE A 77 -2.29 -3.54 11.69
CA ILE A 77 -2.42 -3.01 10.33
C ILE A 77 -1.07 -2.55 9.79
N CYS A 78 -0.85 -2.74 8.49
CA CYS A 78 0.30 -2.18 7.78
C CYS A 78 -0.11 -1.17 6.70
N TRP A 79 0.88 -0.46 6.16
CA TRP A 79 0.68 0.49 5.07
C TRP A 79 0.03 -0.13 3.82
N CYS A 80 0.23 -1.43 3.55
CA CYS A 80 -0.42 -2.09 2.41
C CYS A 80 -1.93 -2.08 2.58
N ASP A 81 -2.45 -2.35 3.77
CA ASP A 81 -3.89 -2.41 4.03
C ASP A 81 -4.52 -1.02 3.95
N ILE A 82 -3.85 0.00 4.52
CA ILE A 82 -4.28 1.41 4.39
C ILE A 82 -4.35 1.83 2.92
N MET A 83 -3.36 1.45 2.12
CA MET A 83 -3.28 1.82 0.71
C MET A 83 -4.31 1.08 -0.13
N THR A 84 -4.48 -0.23 0.09
CA THR A 84 -5.54 -1.01 -0.56
C THR A 84 -6.91 -0.43 -0.21
N TYR A 85 -7.15 -0.09 1.05
CA TYR A 85 -8.38 0.57 1.49
C TYR A 85 -8.59 1.92 0.78
N TYR A 86 -7.56 2.77 0.72
CA TYR A 86 -7.64 4.04 0.01
C TYR A 86 -8.00 3.85 -1.47
N ILE A 87 -7.32 2.94 -2.17
CA ILE A 87 -7.53 2.69 -3.59
C ILE A 87 -8.95 2.17 -3.86
N LEU A 88 -9.41 1.18 -3.09
CA LEU A 88 -10.71 0.54 -3.29
C LEU A 88 -11.87 1.38 -2.76
N GLU A 89 -11.76 1.86 -1.52
CA GLU A 89 -12.89 2.48 -0.83
C GLU A 89 -12.96 3.98 -0.99
N ILE A 90 -11.82 4.68 -1.00
CA ILE A 90 -11.81 6.14 -1.12
C ILE A 90 -11.81 6.56 -2.59
N LYS A 91 -10.93 5.96 -3.38
CA LYS A 91 -10.73 6.34 -4.79
C LYS A 91 -11.55 5.54 -5.78
N LYS A 92 -12.21 4.46 -5.34
CA LYS A 92 -13.11 3.62 -6.14
C LYS A 92 -12.43 3.04 -7.39
N TYR A 93 -11.14 2.74 -7.30
CA TYR A 93 -10.48 1.89 -8.29
C TYR A 93 -11.03 0.47 -8.14
N LYS A 94 -10.98 -0.29 -9.23
CA LYS A 94 -11.39 -1.69 -9.27
C LYS A 94 -10.18 -2.58 -9.40
N PHE A 95 -10.17 -3.69 -8.68
CA PHE A 95 -9.18 -4.75 -8.90
C PHE A 95 -9.23 -5.20 -10.36
N HIS A 96 -8.05 -5.35 -10.96
CA HIS A 96 -7.91 -5.76 -12.36
C HIS A 96 -7.17 -7.09 -12.50
N SER A 97 -5.99 -7.22 -11.90
CA SER A 97 -5.17 -8.43 -12.03
C SER A 97 -4.11 -8.54 -10.94
N THR A 98 -3.54 -9.73 -10.79
CA THR A 98 -2.36 -9.98 -9.95
C THR A 98 -1.07 -9.97 -10.78
N ILE A 99 0.04 -9.54 -10.18
CA ILE A 99 1.38 -9.59 -10.76
C ILE A 99 2.14 -10.79 -10.17
N HIS A 100 2.36 -11.82 -10.99
CA HIS A 100 3.24 -12.96 -10.67
C HIS A 100 4.67 -12.69 -11.20
N PRO A 101 5.74 -13.12 -10.49
CA PRO A 101 5.81 -13.78 -9.19
C PRO A 101 5.80 -12.84 -7.97
N TYR A 102 5.73 -11.54 -8.21
CA TYR A 102 5.99 -10.47 -7.23
C TYR A 102 4.88 -10.20 -6.19
N LYS A 103 3.93 -11.13 -6.02
CA LYS A 103 2.73 -10.99 -5.16
C LYS A 103 2.12 -9.57 -5.23
N GLY A 104 2.02 -9.03 -6.44
CA GLY A 104 1.52 -7.68 -6.67
C GLY A 104 0.07 -7.67 -7.13
N GLU A 105 -0.57 -6.52 -7.06
CA GLU A 105 -1.95 -6.27 -7.46
C GLU A 105 -2.00 -5.03 -8.35
N VAL A 106 -2.83 -5.09 -9.40
CA VAL A 106 -3.11 -3.98 -10.32
C VAL A 106 -4.57 -3.60 -10.16
N TYR A 107 -4.80 -2.29 -10.03
CA TYR A 107 -6.11 -1.68 -9.95
C TYR A 107 -6.28 -0.68 -11.07
N ILE A 108 -7.49 -0.56 -11.60
CA ILE A 108 -7.84 0.36 -12.69
C ILE A 108 -9.00 1.27 -12.28
N LYS A 109 -8.98 2.49 -12.78
CA LYS A 109 -10.10 3.41 -12.70
C LYS A 109 -10.33 4.02 -14.08
N ASP A 110 -11.56 3.92 -14.55
CA ASP A 110 -11.99 4.59 -15.76
C ASP A 110 -12.00 6.10 -15.49
N ASP A 111 -11.48 6.89 -16.43
CA ASP A 111 -11.68 8.34 -16.36
C ASP A 111 -13.15 8.58 -16.69
N ILE A 112 -13.95 8.85 -15.66
CA ILE A 112 -15.27 9.42 -15.84
C ILE A 112 -15.00 10.89 -16.13
N GLU A 113 -15.14 11.29 -17.39
CA GLU A 113 -15.25 12.70 -17.80
C GLU A 113 -16.45 13.37 -17.10
#